data_AF-A0A1B0GQX1-F1
#
_entry.id   AF-A0A1B0GQX1-F1
#
_cell.length_a   1.000
_cell.length_b   1.000
_cell.length_c   1.000
_cell.angle_alpha   90.00
_cell.angle_beta   90.00
_cell.angle_gamma   90.00
#
_symmetry.space_group_name_H-M   'P 1'
#
loop_
_entity.id
_entity.type
_entity.pdbx_description
1 polymer ?
#
loop_
_entity_poly.entity_id
_entity_poly.type
_entity_poly.pdbx_seq_one_letter_code
_entity_poly.pdbx_strand_id
1 'polypeptide(L)'
;ADLNWGPSAEEAGSSGGGGGFYGVSSQYESRELMTLTCSSKTERAQLEDGRFVYRLLRSPMCEYLVNFLHKLRQLPERYMMNSVLENFTILQVVTNRDTQELLLCTAYVFEVSTSERGAQYHIYRLVRD
;
A
#
# COMPACT_ATOMS: atom_id res chain seq x y z
N ALA A 1 7.08 6.11 -6.45
CA ALA A 1 7.53 4.87 -5.80
C ALA A 1 9.04 4.86 -5.75
N ASP A 2 9.62 4.69 -4.57
CA ASP A 2 11.06 4.46 -4.43
C ASP A 2 11.32 2.96 -4.60
N LEU A 3 12.14 2.61 -5.60
CA LEU A 3 12.52 1.22 -5.90
C LEU A 3 13.95 0.92 -5.47
N ASN A 4 14.65 1.87 -4.85
CA ASN A 4 16.02 1.72 -4.37
C ASN A 4 16.07 1.10 -2.97
N TRP A 5 15.31 0.02 -2.77
CA TRP A 5 15.44 -0.76 -1.54
C TRP A 5 16.73 -1.60 -1.62
N GLY A 6 17.67 -1.30 -0.72
CA GLY A 6 18.92 -2.06 -0.58
C GLY A 6 18.65 -3.55 -0.30
N PRO A 7 19.66 -4.43 -0.41
CA PRO A 7 19.50 -5.81 0.02
C PRO A 7 19.01 -5.80 1.47
N SER A 8 17.92 -6.51 1.73
CA SER A 8 17.39 -6.67 3.08
C SER A 8 18.53 -7.06 4.00
N ALA A 9 18.71 -6.37 5.13
CA ALA A 9 19.79 -6.62 6.09
C ALA A 9 19.74 -8.02 6.76
N GLU A 10 18.92 -8.94 6.25
CA GLU A 10 18.79 -10.35 6.66
C GLU A 10 19.40 -11.34 5.64
N GLU A 11 20.13 -10.87 4.61
CA GLU A 11 20.89 -11.79 3.73
C GLU A 11 22.24 -12.26 4.30
N ALA A 12 22.62 -11.80 5.50
CA ALA A 12 23.81 -12.27 6.20
C ALA A 12 23.47 -13.38 7.22
N GLY A 13 23.11 -14.55 6.71
CA GLY A 13 23.25 -15.81 7.44
C GLY A 13 21.96 -16.44 7.95
N SER A 14 21.30 -17.22 7.10
CA SER A 14 20.89 -18.60 7.43
C SER A 14 20.31 -19.27 6.19
N SER A 15 20.72 -20.51 5.94
CA SER A 15 20.24 -21.36 4.86
C SER A 15 18.74 -21.65 5.02
N GLY A 16 17.90 -20.99 4.20
CA GLY A 16 16.48 -21.30 4.04
C GLY A 16 15.62 -20.10 3.64
N GLY A 17 15.56 -19.78 2.34
CA GLY A 17 14.51 -18.93 1.76
C GLY A 17 14.37 -17.51 2.31
N GLY A 18 15.46 -16.74 2.35
CA GLY A 18 15.45 -15.34 2.83
C GLY A 18 14.81 -14.37 1.83
N GLY A 19 13.48 -14.32 1.78
CA GLY A 19 12.75 -13.26 1.09
C GLY A 19 12.34 -12.16 2.08
N GLY A 20 12.61 -10.89 1.75
CA GLY A 20 12.12 -9.76 2.55
C GLY A 20 10.60 -9.75 2.68
N PHE A 21 10.08 -9.32 3.83
CA PHE A 21 8.63 -9.20 4.05
C PHE A 21 8.04 -8.01 3.27
N TYR A 22 7.13 -8.30 2.33
CA TYR A 22 6.36 -7.29 1.60
C TYR A 22 4.99 -7.12 2.22
N GLY A 23 4.75 -5.97 2.86
CA GLY A 23 3.46 -5.68 3.48
C GLY A 23 3.08 -4.22 3.44
N VAL A 24 1.79 -3.98 3.64
CA VAL A 24 1.17 -2.65 3.70
C VAL A 24 0.61 -2.45 5.10
N SER A 25 0.94 -1.31 5.69
CA SER A 25 0.33 -0.84 6.93
C SER A 25 -0.53 0.38 6.63
N SER A 26 -1.75 0.42 7.17
CA SER A 26 -2.63 1.59 7.06
C SER A 26 -3.31 1.88 8.37
N GLN A 27 -3.60 3.15 8.60
CA GLN A 27 -4.27 3.64 9.80
C GLN A 27 -5.40 4.57 9.40
N TYR A 28 -6.55 4.41 10.03
CA TYR A 28 -7.75 5.22 9.83
C TYR A 28 -8.28 5.71 11.16
N GLU A 29 -9.03 6.79 11.13
CA GLU A 29 -9.62 7.40 12.30
C GLU A 29 -11.06 7.81 11.99
N SER A 30 -11.97 7.58 12.94
CA SER A 30 -13.37 7.99 12.87
C SER A 30 -13.88 8.52 14.21
N ARG A 31 -14.95 9.31 14.17
CA ARG A 31 -15.69 9.76 15.36
C ARG A 31 -16.72 8.74 15.83
N GLU A 32 -17.11 7.83 14.94
CA GLU A 32 -18.13 6.82 15.21
C GLU A 32 -17.49 5.43 15.28
N LEU A 33 -17.98 4.62 16.21
CA LEU A 33 -17.59 3.23 16.33
C LEU A 33 -18.20 2.44 15.18
N MET A 34 -17.35 1.85 14.34
CA MET A 34 -17.76 0.98 13.26
C MET A 34 -16.78 -0.20 13.14
N THR A 35 -17.10 -1.14 12.27
CA THR A 35 -16.17 -2.20 11.86
C THR A 35 -15.69 -1.90 10.45
N LEU A 36 -14.40 -1.61 10.26
CA LEU A 36 -13.87 -1.27 8.94
C LEU A 36 -13.41 -2.52 8.19
N THR A 37 -13.68 -2.54 6.89
CA THR A 37 -13.06 -3.49 5.97
C THR A 37 -12.28 -2.73 4.91
N CYS A 38 -11.00 -3.06 4.75
CA CYS A 38 -10.11 -2.51 3.74
C CYS A 38 -9.43 -3.67 3.01
N SER A 39 -9.61 -3.76 1.69
CA SER A 39 -8.94 -4.76 0.84
C SER A 39 -8.98 -6.19 1.40
N SER A 40 -10.17 -6.62 1.82
CA SER A 40 -10.46 -7.95 2.42
C SER A 40 -9.93 -8.19 3.85
N LYS A 41 -9.29 -7.21 4.49
CA LYS A 41 -8.95 -7.26 5.92
C LYS A 41 -9.96 -6.43 6.73
N THR A 42 -10.53 -7.05 7.74
CA THR A 42 -11.43 -6.40 8.69
C THR A 42 -10.70 -6.08 9.98
N GLU A 43 -10.90 -4.88 10.50
CA GLU A 43 -10.28 -4.42 11.74
C GLU A 43 -11.32 -3.74 12.64
N ARG A 44 -11.14 -3.89 13.96
CA ARG A 44 -12.00 -3.23 14.95
C ARG A 44 -11.32 -1.97 15.48
N ALA A 45 -12.12 -0.99 15.88
CA ALA A 45 -11.61 0.24 16.44
C ALA A 45 -10.94 0.03 17.80
N GLN A 46 -9.92 0.83 18.06
CA GLN A 46 -9.37 1.12 19.38
C GLN A 46 -9.75 2.56 19.74
N LEU A 47 -10.27 2.79 20.95
CA LEU A 47 -10.61 4.14 21.41
C LEU A 47 -9.35 4.82 21.93
N GLU A 48 -8.91 5.89 21.28
CA GLU A 48 -7.73 6.69 21.64
C GLU A 48 -8.08 8.17 21.53
N ASP A 49 -7.79 8.97 22.57
CA ASP A 49 -8.04 10.43 22.60
C ASP A 49 -9.46 10.85 22.15
N GLY A 50 -10.46 10.04 22.50
CA GLY A 50 -11.87 10.28 22.16
C GLY A 50 -12.23 9.99 20.70
N ARG A 51 -11.35 9.30 19.96
CA ARG A 51 -11.55 8.90 18.56
C ARG A 51 -11.33 7.40 18.37
N PHE A 52 -11.99 6.84 17.37
CA PHE A 52 -11.90 5.42 17.03
C PHE A 52 -10.80 5.23 15.97
N VAL A 53 -9.72 4.58 16.36
CA VAL A 53 -8.53 4.34 15.54
C VAL A 53 -8.52 2.91 15.03
N TYR A 54 -8.24 2.72 13.75
CA TYR A 54 -8.18 1.42 13.08
C TYR A 54 -6.78 1.23 12.52
N ARG A 55 -6.08 0.16 12.91
CA ARG A 55 -4.69 -0.09 12.49
C ARG A 55 -4.56 -1.43 11.79
N LEU A 56 -4.47 -1.40 10.46
CA LEU A 56 -4.21 -2.57 9.64
C LEU A 56 -2.71 -2.70 9.42
N LEU A 57 -2.00 -3.26 10.40
CA LEU A 57 -0.55 -3.37 10.37
C LEU A 57 -0.08 -4.61 9.61
N ARG A 58 1.05 -4.46 8.90
CA ARG A 58 1.78 -5.55 8.23
C ARG A 58 0.87 -6.49 7.44
N SER A 59 -0.10 -5.94 6.71
CA SER A 59 -0.97 -6.73 5.86
C SER A 59 -0.14 -7.24 4.69
N PRO A 60 -0.01 -8.56 4.48
CA PRO A 60 0.86 -9.09 3.43
C PRO A 60 0.38 -8.65 2.05
N MET A 61 1.32 -8.25 1.19
CA MET A 61 0.99 -8.05 -0.22
C MET A 61 0.66 -9.40 -0.86
N CYS A 62 -0.26 -9.42 -1.82
CA CYS A 62 -0.51 -10.63 -2.58
C CYS A 62 0.70 -10.98 -3.45
N GLU A 63 0.85 -12.27 -3.76
CA GLU A 63 1.98 -12.78 -4.53
C GLU A 63 2.14 -12.07 -5.88
N TYR A 64 1.03 -11.71 -6.53
CA TYR A 64 1.04 -10.93 -7.77
C TYR A 64 1.79 -9.61 -7.61
N LEU A 65 1.49 -8.83 -6.56
CA LEU A 65 2.15 -7.54 -6.32
C LEU A 65 3.63 -7.72 -5.99
N VAL A 66 3.96 -8.75 -5.22
CA VAL A 66 5.36 -9.08 -4.90
C VAL A 66 6.14 -9.43 -6.17
N ASN A 67 5.59 -10.31 -7.01
CA ASN A 67 6.20 -10.70 -8.28
C ASN A 67 6.28 -9.52 -9.27
N PHE A 68 5.26 -8.66 -9.28
CA PHE A 68 5.25 -7.44 -10.08
C PHE A 68 6.41 -6.52 -9.68
N LEU A 69 6.62 -6.27 -8.37
CA LEU A 69 7.73 -5.44 -7.87
C LEU A 69 9.10 -6.02 -8.25
N HIS A 70 9.27 -7.34 -8.15
CA HIS A 70 10.51 -8.00 -8.56
C HIS A 70 10.78 -7.81 -10.07
N LYS A 71 9.78 -8.04 -10.92
CA LYS A 71 9.92 -7.87 -12.38
C LYS A 71 10.16 -6.41 -12.76
N LEU A 72 9.46 -5.49 -12.11
CA LEU A 72 9.62 -4.05 -12.34
C LEU A 72 11.05 -3.60 -12.02
N ARG A 73 11.65 -4.10 -10.92
CA ARG A 73 13.03 -3.80 -10.53
C ARG A 73 14.08 -4.34 -11.50
N GLN A 74 13.79 -5.41 -12.23
CA GLN A 74 14.72 -6.01 -13.20
C GLN A 74 14.83 -5.20 -14.50
N LEU A 75 13.93 -4.23 -14.74
CA LEU A 75 14.00 -3.40 -15.93
C LEU A 75 15.26 -2.53 -15.89
N PRO A 76 16.05 -2.49 -16.98
CA PRO A 76 17.34 -1.80 -16.97
C PRO A 76 17.20 -0.28 -16.92
N GLU A 77 16.07 0.24 -17.41
CA GLU A 77 15.86 1.66 -17.59
C GLU A 77 14.56 2.13 -16.95
N ARG A 78 14.63 3.30 -16.31
CA ARG A 78 13.50 3.92 -15.60
C ARG A 78 12.30 4.15 -16.50
N TYR A 79 12.50 4.57 -17.75
CA TYR A 79 11.38 4.82 -18.67
C TYR A 79 10.57 3.55 -18.93
N MET A 80 11.22 2.37 -18.95
CA MET A 80 10.54 1.08 -19.11
C MET A 80 9.69 0.77 -17.89
N MET A 81 10.20 1.06 -16.69
CA MET A 81 9.42 0.93 -15.45
C MET A 81 8.19 1.83 -15.47
N ASN A 82 8.37 3.11 -15.84
CA ASN A 82 7.28 4.06 -15.94
C ASN A 82 6.24 3.64 -17.00
N SER A 83 6.68 3.10 -18.15
CA SER A 83 5.77 2.57 -19.19
C SER A 83 4.89 1.43 -18.67
N VAL A 84 5.43 0.57 -17.80
CA VAL A 84 4.64 -0.47 -17.13
C VAL A 84 3.69 0.13 -16.09
N LEU A 85 4.16 1.12 -15.33
CA LEU A 85 3.39 1.77 -14.27
C LEU A 85 2.23 2.63 -14.78
N GLU A 86 2.29 3.13 -16.03
CA GLU A 86 1.19 3.87 -16.68
C GLU A 86 -0.13 3.10 -16.68
N ASN A 87 -0.06 1.78 -16.84
CA ASN A 87 -1.23 0.89 -16.85
C ASN A 87 -1.44 0.16 -15.52
N PHE A 88 -0.66 0.51 -14.49
CA PHE A 88 -0.74 -0.11 -13.18
C PHE A 88 -1.39 0.83 -12.18
N THR A 89 -2.58 0.46 -11.72
CA THR A 89 -3.34 1.22 -10.72
C THR A 89 -3.76 0.32 -9.58
N ILE A 90 -3.75 0.84 -8.37
CA ILE A 90 -4.32 0.15 -7.20
C ILE A 90 -5.54 0.93 -6.74
N LEU A 91 -6.66 0.24 -6.53
CA LEU A 91 -7.85 0.83 -5.93
C LEU A 91 -7.99 0.32 -4.49
N GLN A 92 -7.88 1.23 -3.53
CA GLN A 92 -8.19 0.94 -2.14
C GLN A 92 -9.63 1.33 -1.85
N VAL A 93 -10.39 0.37 -1.37
CA VAL A 93 -11.79 0.53 -0.99
C VAL A 93 -11.91 0.24 0.50
N VAL A 94 -12.39 1.24 1.25
CA VAL A 94 -12.66 1.14 2.67
C VAL A 94 -14.16 1.26 2.87
N THR A 95 -14.76 0.22 3.45
CA THR A 95 -16.19 0.16 3.71
C THR A 95 -16.50 -0.09 5.17
N ASN A 96 -17.67 0.37 5.59
CA ASN A 96 -18.29 -0.09 6.82
C ASN A 96 -18.79 -1.52 6.61
N ARG A 97 -18.31 -2.48 7.39
CA ARG A 97 -18.67 -3.89 7.27
C ARG A 97 -20.16 -4.14 7.48
N ASP A 98 -20.77 -3.41 8.40
CA ASP A 98 -22.13 -3.69 8.85
C ASP A 98 -23.16 -3.07 7.89
N THR A 99 -22.90 -1.84 7.42
CA THR A 99 -23.82 -1.11 6.52
C THR A 99 -23.48 -1.26 5.04
N GLN A 100 -22.30 -1.80 4.71
CA GLN A 100 -21.74 -1.82 3.34
C GLN A 100 -21.52 -0.43 2.73
N GLU A 101 -21.54 0.62 3.56
CA GLU A 101 -21.30 2.00 3.13
C GLU A 101 -19.84 2.19 2.69
N LEU A 102 -19.64 2.92 1.58
CA LEU A 102 -18.33 3.32 1.10
C LEU A 102 -17.84 4.55 1.89
N LEU A 103 -16.78 4.37 2.67
CA LEU A 103 -16.23 5.42 3.53
C LEU A 103 -15.09 6.17 2.85
N LEU A 104 -14.19 5.43 2.19
CA LEU A 104 -13.06 6.00 1.46
C LEU A 104 -12.76 5.13 0.25
N CYS A 105 -12.53 5.79 -0.88
CA CYS A 105 -12.07 5.16 -2.11
C CYS A 105 -10.86 5.94 -2.62
N THR A 106 -9.70 5.30 -2.66
CA THR A 106 -8.44 5.92 -3.07
C THR A 106 -7.87 5.15 -4.26
N ALA A 107 -7.76 5.83 -5.39
CA ALA A 107 -7.03 5.31 -6.55
C ALA A 107 -5.56 5.74 -6.46
N TYR A 108 -4.65 4.78 -6.58
CA TYR A 108 -3.22 5.01 -6.60
C TYR A 108 -2.70 4.82 -8.02
N VAL A 109 -2.02 5.86 -8.51
CA VAL A 109 -1.22 5.87 -9.72
C VAL A 109 0.25 6.02 -9.33
N PHE A 110 1.15 5.47 -10.13
CA PHE A 110 2.55 5.31 -9.74
C PHE A 110 3.49 5.83 -10.81
N GLU A 111 4.59 6.41 -10.36
CA GLU A 111 5.79 6.67 -11.16
C GLU A 111 7.00 6.29 -10.29
N VAL A 112 8.11 5.88 -10.89
CA VAL A 112 9.38 5.72 -10.16
C VAL A 112 9.82 7.09 -9.59
N SER A 113 10.50 7.17 -8.46
CA SER A 113 10.96 8.46 -7.91
C SER A 113 12.22 8.95 -8.62
N THR A 114 12.26 10.20 -9.12
CA THR A 114 13.51 10.85 -9.62
C THR A 114 14.36 11.42 -8.48
N SER A 115 13.79 11.48 -7.27
CA SER A 115 14.36 12.19 -6.15
C SER A 115 15.35 11.30 -5.39
N GLU A 116 16.56 11.81 -5.14
CA GLU A 116 17.52 11.20 -4.20
C GLU A 116 16.97 11.10 -2.77
N ARG A 117 15.94 11.91 -2.45
CA ARG A 117 15.31 11.98 -1.11
C ARG A 117 14.21 10.92 -0.88
N GLY A 118 14.05 9.95 -1.77
CA GLY A 118 13.09 8.84 -1.63
C GLY A 118 11.73 9.06 -2.30
N ALA A 119 10.70 8.37 -1.81
CA ALA A 119 9.36 8.38 -2.41
C ALA A 119 8.61 9.70 -2.15
N GLN A 120 7.84 10.15 -3.16
CA GLN A 120 6.97 11.32 -3.08
C GLN A 120 5.54 10.96 -3.52
N TYR A 121 4.56 11.77 -3.12
CA TYR A 121 3.16 11.59 -3.48
C TYR A 121 2.42 12.93 -3.59
N HIS A 122 1.35 12.95 -4.39
CA HIS A 122 0.40 14.06 -4.48
C HIS A 122 -1.01 13.51 -4.28
N ILE A 123 -1.87 14.26 -3.59
CA ILE A 123 -3.25 13.87 -3.30
C ILE A 123 -4.19 14.79 -4.05
N TYR A 124 -5.09 14.20 -4.81
CA TYR A 124 -6.11 14.91 -5.57
C TYR A 124 -7.49 14.41 -5.15
N ARG A 125 -8.45 15.33 -5.08
CA ARG A 125 -9.85 14.97 -4.88
C ARG A 125 -10.48 14.69 -6.23
N LEU A 126 -10.97 13.48 -6.43
CA LEU A 126 -11.75 13.12 -7.61
C LEU A 126 -13.08 13.86 -7.58
N VAL A 127 -13.37 14.56 -8.67
CA VAL A 127 -14.65 15.22 -8.94
C VAL A 127 -15.22 14.64 -10.22
N ARG A 128 -16.54 14.50 -10.28
CA ARG A 128 -17.24 14.13 -11.50
C ARG A 128 -17.79 15.43 -12.10
N ASP A 129 -17.42 15.71 -13.33
CA ASP A 129 -18.03 16.77 -14.13
C ASP A 129 -19.45 16.40 -14.59
#